data_AF-A0A7C1DH66-F1
#
_entry.id   AF-A0A7C1DH66-F1
#
_cell.length_a   1.000
_cell.length_b   1.000
_cell.length_c   1.000
_cell.angle_alpha   90.00
_cell.angle_beta   90.00
_cell.angle_gamma   90.00
#
_symmetry.space_group_name_H-M   'P 1'
#
loop_
_entity.id
_entity.type
_entity.pdbx_description
1 polymer ?
#
loop_
_entity_poly.entity_id
_entity_poly.type
_entity_poly.pdbx_seq_one_letter_code
_entity_poly.pdbx_strand_id
1 'polypeptide(L)'
;MPLSPDTNWVAALIFYLLFIVGILVFVVLPGLESHSLRSTLLRAALFGLITYATYDLTNLATVKNWPLSVTMVDMAWGMILSVTVGCVGFFAGKWLG
;
A
#
# COMPACT_ATOMS: atom_id res chain seq x y z
N MET A 1 -22.56 8.05 -7.42
CA MET A 1 -22.02 7.09 -8.40
C MET A 1 -22.75 5.78 -8.18
N PRO A 2 -23.51 5.24 -9.15
CA PRO A 2 -24.13 3.93 -8.97
C PRO A 2 -23.00 2.91 -8.88
N LEU A 3 -22.91 2.23 -7.73
CA LEU A 3 -21.99 1.12 -7.52
C LEU A 3 -22.43 -0.04 -8.43
N SER A 4 -21.47 -0.82 -8.94
CA SER A 4 -21.84 -2.07 -9.61
C SER A 4 -22.54 -2.97 -8.59
N PRO A 5 -23.62 -3.67 -8.98
CA PRO A 5 -24.31 -4.60 -8.10
C PRO A 5 -23.41 -5.79 -7.71
N ASP A 6 -22.45 -6.12 -8.58
CA ASP A 6 -21.53 -7.24 -8.41
C ASP A 6 -20.10 -6.77 -8.16
N THR A 7 -19.39 -7.53 -7.32
CA THR A 7 -17.96 -7.31 -7.04
C THR A 7 -17.10 -7.95 -8.12
N ASN A 8 -16.16 -7.19 -8.68
CA ASN A 8 -15.15 -7.74 -9.60
C ASN A 8 -14.02 -8.43 -8.81
N TRP A 9 -14.24 -9.69 -8.46
CA TRP A 9 -13.29 -10.51 -7.70
C TRP A 9 -11.93 -10.68 -8.37
N VAL A 10 -11.91 -10.77 -9.70
CA VAL A 10 -10.66 -10.95 -10.47
C VAL A 10 -9.75 -9.73 -10.29
N ALA A 11 -10.29 -8.53 -10.44
CA ALA A 11 -9.54 -7.29 -10.24
C ALA A 11 -9.03 -7.16 -8.80
N ALA A 12 -9.88 -7.48 -7.81
CA ALA A 12 -9.50 -7.45 -6.40
C ALA A 12 -8.34 -8.41 -6.10
N LEU A 13 -8.44 -9.66 -6.56
CA LEU A 13 -7.40 -10.67 -6.34
C LEU A 13 -6.06 -10.25 -6.96
N ILE A 14 -6.08 -9.78 -8.21
CA ILE A 14 -4.86 -9.31 -8.90
C ILE A 14 -4.23 -8.15 -8.13
N PHE A 15 -5.03 -7.17 -7.69
CA PHE A 15 -4.53 -6.05 -6.89
C PHE A 15 -3.83 -6.52 -5.62
N TYR A 16 -4.46 -7.40 -4.82
CA TYR A 16 -3.88 -7.86 -3.57
C TYR A 16 -2.61 -8.68 -3.77
N LEU A 17 -2.56 -9.53 -4.80
CA LEU A 17 -1.34 -10.28 -5.14
C LEU A 17 -0.20 -9.33 -5.53
N LEU A 18 -0.47 -8.34 -6.38
CA LEU A 18 0.53 -7.33 -6.76
C LEU A 18 0.98 -6.50 -5.57
N PHE A 19 0.06 -6.12 -4.68
CA PHE A 19 0.37 -5.36 -3.49
C PHE A 19 1.29 -6.14 -2.54
N ILE A 20 1.00 -7.42 -2.30
CA ILE A 20 1.82 -8.31 -1.47
C ILE A 20 3.21 -8.50 -2.09
N VAL A 21 3.29 -8.77 -3.39
CA VAL A 21 4.58 -8.90 -4.08
C VAL A 21 5.37 -7.60 -3.98
N GLY A 22 4.72 -6.46 -4.22
CA GLY A 22 5.35 -5.14 -4.13
C GLY A 22 5.93 -4.85 -2.76
N ILE A 23 5.17 -5.08 -1.68
CA ILE A 23 5.68 -4.82 -0.33
C ILE A 23 6.81 -5.79 0.05
N LEU A 24 6.77 -7.05 -0.39
CA LEU A 24 7.87 -7.99 -0.15
C LEU A 24 9.15 -7.54 -0.86
N VAL A 25 9.06 -7.19 -2.14
CA VAL A 25 10.21 -6.85 -2.99
C VAL A 25 10.80 -5.48 -2.66
N PHE A 26 9.98 -4.46 -2.45
CA PHE A 26 10.47 -3.09 -2.29
C PHE A 26 10.73 -2.70 -0.83
N VAL A 27 10.11 -3.40 0.12
CA VAL A 27 10.13 -3.03 1.55
C VAL A 27 10.78 -4.10 2.40
N VAL A 28 10.22 -5.31 2.44
CA VAL A 28 10.64 -6.34 3.42
C VAL A 28 12.02 -6.91 3.09
N LEU A 29 12.24 -7.40 1.86
CA LEU A 29 13.52 -8.00 1.47
C LEU A 29 14.70 -7.01 1.60
N PRO A 30 14.64 -5.77 1.06
CA PRO A 30 15.72 -4.81 1.22
C PRO A 30 15.91 -4.38 2.69
N GLY A 31 14.81 -4.39 3.46
CA GLY A 31 14.85 -4.15 4.90
C GLY A 31 15.69 -5.17 5.63
N LEU A 32 15.42 -6.46 5.39
CA LEU A 32 16.15 -7.58 5.97
C LEU A 32 17.63 -7.59 5.55
N GLU A 33 17.92 -7.39 4.26
CA GLU A 33 19.31 -7.32 3.74
C GLU A 33 20.12 -6.18 4.37
N SER A 34 19.49 -5.03 4.59
CA SER A 34 20.14 -3.87 5.22
C SER A 34 20.12 -3.91 6.75
N HIS A 35 19.48 -4.91 7.36
CA HIS A 35 19.21 -5.03 8.80
C HIS A 35 18.66 -3.74 9.44
N SER A 36 17.97 -2.89 8.66
CA SER A 36 17.59 -1.54 9.06
C SER A 36 16.08 -1.39 9.12
N LEU A 37 15.55 -1.39 10.34
CA LEU A 37 14.13 -1.12 10.58
C LEU A 37 13.75 0.27 10.06
N ARG A 38 14.60 1.29 10.27
CA ARG A 38 14.33 2.66 9.81
C ARG A 38 14.18 2.73 8.28
N SER A 39 15.09 2.09 7.54
CA SER A 39 15.01 2.00 6.06
C SER A 39 13.72 1.31 5.63
N THR A 40 13.37 0.21 6.30
CA THR A 40 12.14 -0.54 6.05
C THR A 40 10.90 0.34 6.24
N LEU A 41 10.77 1.04 7.37
CA LEU A 41 9.60 1.87 7.66
C LEU A 41 9.47 3.04 6.66
N LEU A 42 10.58 3.67 6.26
CA LEU A 42 10.55 4.74 5.26
C LEU A 42 10.12 4.23 3.88
N ARG A 43 10.66 3.08 3.44
CA ARG A 43 10.25 2.42 2.19
C ARG A 43 8.79 2.00 2.24
N ALA A 44 8.33 1.49 3.37
CA ALA A 44 6.95 1.10 3.59
C ALA A 44 5.99 2.28 3.48
N ALA A 45 6.31 3.39 4.15
CA ALA A 45 5.52 4.61 4.09
C ALA A 45 5.45 5.16 2.66
N LEU A 46 6.58 5.20 1.95
CA LEU A 46 6.64 5.67 0.57
C LEU A 46 5.86 4.77 -0.39
N PHE A 47 6.02 3.45 -0.26
CA PHE A 47 5.29 2.48 -1.07
C PHE A 47 3.77 2.59 -0.88
N GLY A 48 3.32 2.69 0.37
CA GLY A 48 1.91 2.89 0.70
C GLY A 48 1.35 4.20 0.17
N LEU A 49 2.09 5.30 0.36
CA LEU A 49 1.72 6.61 -0.17
C LEU A 49 1.52 6.56 -1.68
N ILE A 50 2.51 6.04 -2.43
CA ILE A 50 2.47 6.03 -3.90
C ILE A 50 1.32 5.15 -4.40
N THR A 51 1.10 3.99 -3.78
CA THR A 51 0.05 3.05 -4.19
C THR A 51 -1.34 3.68 -4.11
N TYR A 52 -1.64 4.30 -2.96
CA TYR A 52 -2.94 4.94 -2.74
C TYR A 52 -3.05 6.26 -3.50
N ALA A 53 -1.99 7.08 -3.50
CA ALA A 53 -1.97 8.35 -4.22
C ALA A 53 -2.23 8.17 -5.73
N THR A 54 -1.71 7.12 -6.35
CA THR A 54 -1.92 6.89 -7.79
C THR A 54 -3.42 6.73 -8.10
N TYR A 55 -4.14 5.95 -7.29
CA TYR A 55 -5.58 5.77 -7.44
C TYR A 55 -6.36 7.06 -7.09
N ASP A 56 -6.12 7.61 -5.91
CA ASP A 56 -6.89 8.76 -5.41
C ASP A 56 -6.65 10.05 -6.19
N LEU A 57 -5.40 10.36 -6.54
CA LEU A 57 -5.09 11.58 -7.31
C LEU A 57 -5.56 11.46 -8.75
N THR A 58 -5.51 10.25 -9.34
CA THR A 58 -6.11 10.00 -10.66
C THR A 58 -7.62 10.24 -10.60
N ASN A 59 -8.31 9.66 -9.60
CA ASN A 59 -9.74 9.87 -9.43
C ASN A 59 -10.10 11.32 -9.13
N LEU A 60 -9.30 12.02 -8.32
CA LEU A 60 -9.48 13.44 -8.06
C LEU A 60 -9.37 14.28 -9.35
N ALA A 61 -8.51 13.86 -10.29
CA ALA A 61 -8.35 14.53 -11.58
C ALA A 61 -9.45 14.16 -12.61
N THR A 62 -9.96 12.92 -12.60
CA THR A 62 -10.86 12.41 -13.65
C THR A 62 -12.34 12.38 -13.26
N VAL A 63 -12.67 12.21 -11.97
CA VAL A 63 -14.04 12.03 -11.48
C VAL A 63 -14.59 13.34 -10.96
N LYS A 64 -15.73 13.77 -11.52
CA LYS A 64 -16.42 14.98 -11.07
C LYS A 64 -16.90 14.83 -9.63
N ASN A 65 -16.64 15.84 -8.80
CA ASN A 65 -17.01 15.90 -7.38
C ASN A 65 -16.37 14.80 -6.50
N TRP A 66 -15.18 14.31 -6.86
CA TRP A 66 -14.42 13.42 -5.97
C TRP A 66 -14.02 14.18 -4.68
N PRO A 67 -14.31 13.65 -3.47
CA PRO A 67 -14.02 14.36 -2.24
C PRO A 67 -12.52 14.37 -1.92
N LEU A 68 -11.91 15.56 -1.81
CA LEU A 68 -10.52 15.71 -1.39
C LEU A 68 -10.25 15.09 0.00
N SER A 69 -11.24 15.11 0.89
CA SER A 69 -11.14 14.48 2.20
C SER A 69 -10.91 12.97 2.11
N VAL A 70 -11.56 12.28 1.17
CA VAL A 70 -11.37 10.84 0.94
C VAL A 70 -9.94 10.58 0.46
N THR A 71 -9.47 11.33 -0.54
CA THR A 71 -8.09 11.23 -1.03
C THR A 71 -7.06 11.37 0.08
N MET A 72 -7.19 12.39 0.94
CA MET A 72 -6.22 12.61 2.02
C MET A 72 -6.25 11.49 3.06
N VAL A 73 -7.44 11.03 3.44
CA VAL A 73 -7.61 9.95 4.43
C VAL A 73 -7.08 8.63 3.86
N ASP A 74 -7.37 8.30 2.61
CA ASP A 74 -6.98 7.01 2.03
C ASP A 74 -5.47 6.95 1.76
N MET A 75 -4.84 8.06 1.34
CA MET A 75 -3.39 8.16 1.25
C MET A 75 -2.70 8.00 2.62
N ALA A 76 -3.22 8.65 3.66
CA ALA A 76 -2.68 8.51 5.02
C ALA A 76 -2.86 7.07 5.53
N TRP A 77 -4.00 6.46 5.23
CA TRP A 77 -4.27 5.07 5.56
C TRP A 77 -3.32 4.11 4.84
N GLY A 78 -3.07 4.32 3.54
CA GLY A 78 -2.13 3.53 2.76
C GLY A 78 -0.71 3.55 3.32
N MET A 79 -0.26 4.72 3.79
CA MET A 79 1.03 4.85 4.50
C MET A 79 1.05 4.04 5.79
N ILE A 80 0.05 4.23 6.66
CA ILE A 80 -0.02 3.56 7.97
C ILE A 80 -0.07 2.04 7.78
N LEU A 81 -0.97 1.56 6.93
CA LEU A 81 -1.13 0.13 6.63
C LEU A 81 0.18 -0.48 6.13
N SER A 82 0.84 0.17 5.17
CA SER A 82 2.09 -0.34 4.60
C SER A 82 3.21 -0.35 5.63
N VAL A 83 3.32 0.70 6.46
CA VAL A 83 4.27 0.75 7.59
C VAL A 83 4.03 -0.39 8.58
N THR A 84 2.78 -0.63 8.96
CA THR A 84 2.42 -1.72 9.87
C THR A 84 2.80 -3.08 9.28
N VAL A 85 2.44 -3.33 8.01
CA VAL A 85 2.76 -4.59 7.32
C VAL A 85 4.27 -4.75 7.14
N GLY A 86 4.98 -3.71 6.73
CA GLY A 86 6.45 -3.72 6.57
C GLY A 86 7.17 -3.97 7.90
N CYS A 87 6.69 -3.37 8.99
CA CYS A 87 7.21 -3.60 10.35
C CYS A 87 7.03 -5.07 10.76
N VAL A 88 5.79 -5.59 10.66
CA VAL A 88 5.49 -6.99 10.99
C VAL A 88 6.29 -7.95 10.09
N GLY A 89 6.35 -7.67 8.79
CA GLY A 89 7.09 -8.49 7.82
C GLY A 89 8.59 -8.54 8.11
N PHE A 90 9.20 -7.42 8.52
CA PHE A 90 10.61 -7.38 8.92
C PHE A 90 10.88 -8.23 10.16
N PHE A 91 10.03 -8.12 11.20
CA PHE A 91 10.20 -8.93 12.41
C PHE A 91 9.91 -10.41 12.16
N ALA A 92 8.88 -10.73 11.38
CA ALA A 92 8.55 -12.09 11.00
C ALA A 92 9.67 -12.73 10.16
N GLY A 93 10.22 -12.00 9.19
CA GLY A 93 11.35 -12.46 8.38
C GLY A 93 12.61 -12.70 9.20
N LYS A 94 12.88 -11.84 10.20
CA LYS A 94 13.98 -12.03 11.14
C LYS A 94 13.77 -13.20 12.11
N TRP A 95 12.52 -13.61 12.37
CA TRP A 95 12.23 -14.77 13.23
C TRP A 95 12.34 -16.10 12.47
N LEU A 96 12.05 -16.10 11.17
CA LEU A 96 12.06 -17.29 10.32
C LEU A 96 13.44 -17.66 9.76
N GLY A 97 14.45 -16.79 9.89
CA GLY A 97 15.84 -17.01 9.46
C GLY A 97 16.83 -16.73 10.59
#